data_AF-A0A5C6RLN6-F1
#
_entry.id   AF-A0A5C6RLN6-F1
#
_cell.length_a   1.000
_cell.length_b   1.000
_cell.length_c   1.000
_cell.angle_alpha   90.00
_cell.angle_beta   90.00
_cell.angle_gamma   90.00
#
_symmetry.space_group_name_H-M   'P 1'
#
loop_
_entity.id
_entity.type
_entity.pdbx_description
1 polymer ?
#
loop_
_entity_poly.entity_id
_entity_poly.type
_entity_poly.pdbx_seq_one_letter_code
_entity_poly.pdbx_strand_id
1 'polypeptide(L)' 'MAHFRKGSIKVRAGQQVEAGDILGYCGNSGHSTEPHIHFQLQDRASFWLSMGIKPVFREEGGAERVVRRGEALSGAKV' A
#
# COMPACT_ATOMS: atom_id res chain seq x y z
N MET A 1 -2.20 -5.07 -4.19
CA MET A 1 -1.93 -3.64 -4.49
C MET A 1 -2.22 -3.38 -5.95
N ALA A 2 -2.71 -2.19 -6.30
CA ALA A 2 -3.10 -1.82 -7.66
C ALA A 2 -2.85 -0.33 -7.96
N HIS A 3 -3.07 0.04 -9.23
CA HIS A 3 -2.98 1.40 -9.78
C HIS A 3 -1.58 2.01 -9.90
N PHE A 4 -0.51 1.21 -9.80
CA PHE A 4 0.84 1.67 -10.13
C PHE A 4 0.95 2.28 -11.55
N ARG A 5 1.87 3.22 -11.75
CA ARG A 5 2.18 3.73 -13.09
C ARG A 5 2.69 2.59 -13.98
N LYS A 6 2.18 2.47 -15.20
CA LYS A 6 2.59 1.42 -16.14
C LYS A 6 4.12 1.44 -16.35
N GLY A 7 4.76 0.27 -16.27
CA GLY A 7 6.22 0.14 -16.39
C GLY A 7 7.04 0.66 -15.21
N SER A 8 6.40 1.03 -14.08
CA SER A 8 7.12 1.56 -12.91
C SER A 8 7.55 0.52 -11.88
N ILE A 9 7.03 -0.71 -11.96
CA ILE A 9 7.31 -1.77 -10.99
C ILE A 9 8.82 -2.03 -10.94
N LYS A 10 9.39 -2.02 -9.74
CA LYS A 10 10.84 -2.19 -9.48
C LYS A 10 11.19 -3.55 -8.89
N VAL A 11 10.18 -4.38 -8.61
CA VAL A 11 10.31 -5.69 -8.00
C VAL A 11 9.80 -6.79 -8.94
N ARG A 12 10.13 -8.04 -8.63
CA ARG A 12 9.68 -9.23 -9.35
C ARG A 12 8.99 -10.22 -8.39
N ALA A 13 8.12 -11.08 -8.92
CA ALA A 13 7.44 -12.10 -8.12
C ALA A 13 8.46 -13.00 -7.40
N GLY A 14 8.24 -13.24 -6.10
CA GLY A 14 9.14 -14.01 -5.25
C GLY A 14 10.34 -13.24 -4.69
N GLN A 15 10.54 -11.97 -5.08
CA GLN A 15 11.57 -11.12 -4.47
C GLN A 15 11.19 -10.77 -3.03
N GLN A 16 12.13 -10.96 -2.10
CA GLN A 16 12.01 -10.43 -0.73
C GLN A 16 12.25 -8.92 -0.73
N VAL A 17 11.49 -8.20 0.08
CA VAL A 17 11.55 -6.74 0.21
C VAL A 17 11.58 -6.35 1.68
N GLU A 18 12.21 -5.23 1.97
CA GLU A 18 12.30 -4.65 3.30
C GLU A 18 11.50 -3.34 3.41
N ALA A 19 11.25 -2.88 4.64
CA ALA A 19 10.59 -1.60 4.86
C ALA A 19 11.46 -0.47 4.30
N GLY A 20 10.87 0.34 3.41
CA GLY A 20 11.57 1.42 2.70
C GLY A 20 11.90 1.09 1.24
N ASP A 21 11.81 -0.18 0.83
CA ASP A 21 12.02 -0.55 -0.58
C ASP A 21 10.98 0.07 -1.51
N ILE A 22 11.46 0.56 -2.66
CA ILE A 22 10.60 1.07 -3.72
C ILE A 22 10.00 -0.11 -4.48
N LEU A 23 8.70 -0.31 -4.38
CA LEU A 23 7.98 -1.34 -5.15
C LEU A 23 7.58 -0.86 -6.55
N GLY A 24 7.30 0.43 -6.70
CA GLY A 24 6.85 1.07 -7.93
C GLY A 24 6.34 2.49 -7.66
N TYR A 25 5.90 3.20 -8.68
CA TYR A 25 5.43 4.59 -8.54
C TYR A 25 3.90 4.68 -8.60
N CYS A 26 3.33 5.60 -7.81
CA CYS A 26 1.92 5.98 -7.87
C CYS A 26 1.50 6.29 -9.32
N GLY A 27 0.31 5.86 -9.70
CA GLY A 27 -0.21 6.06 -11.04
C GLY A 27 -1.73 5.93 -11.09
N ASN A 28 -2.24 5.65 -12.29
CA ASN A 28 -3.67 5.55 -12.57
C ASN A 28 -3.97 4.40 -13.55
N SER A 29 -3.26 3.28 -13.43
CA SER A 29 -3.46 2.14 -14.34
C SER A 29 -4.68 1.29 -13.94
N GLY A 30 -5.31 0.62 -14.92
CA GLY A 30 -6.49 -0.20 -14.69
C GLY A 30 -7.77 0.63 -14.61
N HIS A 31 -8.75 0.15 -13.84
CA HIS A 31 -10.02 0.86 -13.62
C HIS A 31 -9.87 1.82 -12.43
N SER A 32 -9.48 3.06 -12.71
CA SER A 32 -9.29 4.12 -11.72
C SER A 32 -9.56 5.48 -12.35
N THR A 33 -10.10 6.41 -11.55
CA THR A 33 -10.52 7.74 -11.99
C THR A 33 -9.38 8.76 -11.86
N GLU A 34 -8.62 8.73 -10.76
CA GLU A 34 -7.52 9.65 -10.49
C GLU A 34 -6.26 8.92 -9.98
N PRO A 35 -5.06 9.54 -10.05
CA PRO A 35 -3.85 8.93 -9.54
C PRO A 35 -3.88 8.63 -8.04
N HIS A 36 -3.76 7.36 -7.67
CA HIS A 36 -3.66 6.90 -6.28
C HIS A 36 -3.05 5.49 -6.22
N ILE A 37 -2.75 5.01 -5.01
CA ILE A 37 -2.42 3.60 -4.78
C ILE A 37 -3.56 2.94 -4.03
N HIS A 38 -4.09 1.86 -4.59
CA HIS A 38 -4.96 0.95 -3.86
C HIS A 38 -4.09 -0.15 -3.22
N PHE A 39 -4.16 -0.28 -1.89
CA PHE A 39 -3.49 -1.36 -1.16
C PHE A 39 -4.49 -2.09 -0.27
N GLN A 40 -4.19 -3.37 -0.02
CA GLN A 40 -4.98 -4.25 0.81
C GLN A 40 -4.01 -5.11 1.63
N LEU A 41 -4.33 -5.29 2.91
CA LEU A 41 -3.65 -6.22 3.80
C LEU A 41 -4.60 -7.37 4.12
N GLN A 42 -4.12 -8.60 3.96
CA GLN A 42 -4.92 -9.81 4.09
C GLN A 42 -4.13 -10.94 4.76
N ASP A 43 -4.83 -11.87 5.41
CA ASP A 43 -4.22 -12.91 6.27
C ASP A 43 -3.69 -14.15 5.54
N ARG A 44 -3.99 -14.29 4.26
CA ARG A 44 -3.54 -15.41 3.41
C ARG A 44 -3.45 -14.99 1.95
N ALA A 45 -2.71 -15.74 1.14
CA ALA A 45 -2.47 -15.39 -0.26
C ALA A 45 -3.73 -15.46 -1.15
N SER A 46 -4.65 -16.39 -0.87
CA SER A 46 -5.88 -16.55 -1.65
C SER A 46 -6.83 -15.37 -1.42
N PHE A 47 -7.02 -14.54 -2.44
CA PHE A 47 -7.95 -13.40 -2.39
C PHE A 47 -9.36 -13.84 -1.96
N TRP A 48 -9.88 -14.92 -2.55
CA TRP A 48 -11.24 -15.40 -2.32
C TRP A 48 -11.50 -15.91 -0.90
N LEU A 49 -10.47 -16.47 -0.27
CA LEU A 49 -10.59 -17.10 1.04
C LEU A 49 -10.04 -16.21 2.16
N SER A 50 -9.40 -15.11 1.83
CA SER A 50 -8.73 -14.25 2.80
C SER A 50 -9.69 -13.38 3.60
N MET A 51 -9.26 -13.02 4.81
CA MET A 51 -9.86 -11.94 5.57
C MET A 51 -8.98 -10.70 5.48
N GLY A 52 -9.63 -9.53 5.44
CA GLY A 52 -8.94 -8.25 5.53
C GLY A 52 -8.38 -8.05 6.95
N ILE A 53 -7.13 -7.61 7.02
CA ILE A 53 -6.47 -7.25 8.29
C ILE A 53 -6.52 -5.72 8.43
N LYS A 54 -6.76 -5.24 9.65
CA LYS A 54 -6.69 -3.81 9.96
C LYS A 54 -5.22 -3.34 9.89
N PRO A 55 -4.86 -2.40 9.00
CA PRO A 55 -3.51 -1.87 8.95
C PRO A 55 -3.21 -1.00 10.18
N VAL A 56 -2.01 -1.14 10.72
CA VAL A 56 -1.41 -0.28 11.75
C VAL A 56 -0.28 0.49 11.09
N PHE A 57 -0.24 1.80 11.30
CA PHE A 57 0.77 2.68 10.74
C PHE A 57 1.71 3.15 11.82
N ARG A 58 3.00 3.22 11.49
CA ARG A 58 4.01 3.83 12.33
C ARG A 58 4.16 5.30 11.95
N GLU A 59 3.97 6.19 12.91
CA GLU A 59 4.15 7.64 12.75
C GLU A 59 5.62 8.05 12.92
N GLU A 60 5.95 9.28 12.52
CA GLU A 60 7.22 9.90 12.89
C GLU A 60 7.36 9.91 14.42
N GLY A 61 8.50 9.44 14.94
CA GLY A 61 8.72 9.25 16.37
C GLY A 61 8.38 7.84 16.89
N GLY A 62 7.87 6.95 16.04
CA GLY A 62 7.76 5.52 16.34
C GLY A 62 6.46 5.06 17.00
N ALA A 63 5.49 5.97 17.20
CA ALA A 63 4.16 5.61 17.68
C ALA A 63 3.39 4.78 16.64
N GLU A 64 2.64 3.78 17.09
CA GLU A 64 1.81 2.93 16.22
C GLU A 64 0.33 3.29 16.36
N ARG A 65 -0.36 3.43 15.22
CA ARG A 65 -1.74 3.93 15.17
C ARG A 65 -2.58 3.18 14.14
N VAL A 66 -3.82 2.87 14.51
CA VAL A 66 -4.86 2.44 13.57
C VAL A 66 -5.59 3.67 13.05
N VAL A 67 -5.61 3.86 11.74
CA VAL A 67 -6.32 4.96 11.08
C VAL A 67 -7.78 4.60 10.89
N ARG A 68 -8.70 5.43 11.37
CA ARG A 68 -10.13 5.22 11.13
C ARG A 68 -10.54 5.82 9.79
N ARG A 69 -11.66 5.35 9.25
CA ARG A 69 -12.23 5.89 8.01
C ARG A 69 -12.42 7.41 8.14
N GLY A 70 -11.88 8.16 7.20
CA GLY A 70 -11.96 9.63 7.17
C GLY A 70 -10.87 10.34 7.97
N GLU A 71 -10.04 9.61 8.72
CA GLU A 71 -8.87 10.20 9.36
C GLU A 71 -7.70 10.24 8.37
N ALA A 72 -7.08 11.40 8.27
CA ALA A 72 -5.80 11.55 7.58
C ALA A 72 -4.66 11.23 8.55
N LEU A 73 -3.60 10.60 8.04
CA LEU A 73 -2.29 10.63 8.67
C LEU A 73 -1.51 11.81 8.09
N SER A 74 -1.15 12.77 8.93
CA SER A 74 -0.18 13.81 8.57
C SER A 74 1.22 13.27 8.78
N GLY A 75 2.07 13.29 7.75
CA GLY A 75 3.44 12.77 7.88
C GLY A 75 4.20 12.54 6.58
N ALA A 76 3.54 12.58 5.41
CA ALA A 76 4.23 12.54 4.13
C ALA A 76 4.65 13.96 3.71
N LYS A 77 5.92 14.33 3.93
CA LYS A 77 6.53 15.41 3.15
C LYS A 77 6.56 14.95 1.69
N VAL A 78 5.94 15.76 0.82
CA VAL A 78 6.10 15.66 -0.64
C VAL A 78 7.53 16.07 -1.00
#